data_AF-A0A1F6V5S1-F1
#
_entry.id   AF-A0A1F6V5S1-F1
#
_cell.length_a   1.000
_cell.length_b   1.000
_cell.length_c   1.000
_cell.angle_alpha   90.00
_cell.angle_beta   90.00
_cell.angle_gamma   90.00
#
_symmetry.space_group_name_H-M   'P 1'
#
loop_
_entity.id
_entity.type
_entity.pdbx_description
1 polymer ?
#
loop_
_entity_poly.entity_id
_entity_poly.type
_entity_poly.pdbx_seq_one_letter_code
_entity_poly.pdbx_strand_id
1 'polypeptide(L)'
;MPEHPSTTNKETQRDKVIKARATLDAFDYVALMRIKSPQNLKLERDGTLSINAKMDEGGPIFDRAREALHMDSNEMRVYILFLASAVKEVLLSKTQV
;
A
#
# COMPACT_ATOMS: atom_id res chain seq x y z
N MET A 1 -32.51 -28.13 7.27
CA MET A 1 -31.79 -27.35 6.24
C MET A 1 -30.33 -27.30 6.67
N PRO A 2 -29.37 -27.75 5.86
CA PRO A 2 -27.96 -27.71 6.23
C PRO A 2 -27.34 -26.33 5.96
N GLU A 3 -26.18 -26.12 6.60
CA GLU A 3 -25.50 -24.89 6.98
C GLU A 3 -24.85 -24.07 5.83
N HIS A 4 -24.68 -22.76 6.05
CA HIS A 4 -23.70 -21.90 5.36
C HIS A 4 -22.27 -22.41 5.64
N PRO A 5 -21.26 -22.30 4.73
CA PRO A 5 -20.64 -21.02 4.36
C PRO A 5 -20.17 -20.95 2.88
N SER A 6 -19.99 -19.78 2.27
CA SER A 6 -18.64 -19.21 2.09
C SER A 6 -18.73 -17.79 1.51
N THR A 7 -18.30 -16.81 2.29
CA THR A 7 -17.94 -15.47 1.82
C THR A 7 -16.65 -15.55 1.01
N THR A 8 -16.73 -15.96 -0.24
CA THR A 8 -15.62 -15.75 -1.19
C THR A 8 -15.76 -14.32 -1.70
N ASN A 9 -15.12 -13.37 -1.02
CA ASN A 9 -14.91 -12.03 -1.54
C ASN A 9 -14.18 -12.16 -2.89
N LYS A 10 -14.93 -12.09 -4.00
CA LYS A 10 -14.34 -11.99 -5.33
C LYS A 10 -13.73 -10.59 -5.42
N GLU A 11 -12.40 -10.52 -5.39
CA GLU A 11 -11.65 -9.29 -5.69
C GLU A 11 -12.23 -8.69 -6.99
N THR A 12 -12.76 -7.47 -6.88
CA THR A 12 -13.42 -6.83 -8.01
C THR A 12 -12.36 -6.45 -9.04
N GLN A 13 -12.77 -6.26 -10.30
CA GLN A 13 -11.86 -5.69 -11.31
C GLN A 13 -11.30 -4.34 -10.86
N ARG A 14 -12.04 -3.61 -10.02
CA ARG A 14 -11.62 -2.32 -9.48
C ARG A 14 -10.51 -2.47 -8.44
N ASP A 15 -10.65 -3.41 -7.51
CA ASP A 15 -9.62 -3.71 -6.51
C ASP A 15 -8.30 -4.10 -7.17
N LYS A 16 -8.35 -4.84 -8.29
CA LYS A 16 -7.15 -5.21 -9.05
C LYS A 16 -6.43 -4.00 -9.65
N VAL A 17 -7.17 -3.03 -10.18
CA VAL A 17 -6.58 -1.79 -10.72
C VAL A 17 -5.96 -0.96 -9.61
N ILE A 18 -6.66 -0.83 -8.48
CA ILE A 18 -6.16 -0.13 -7.29
C ILE A 18 -4.89 -0.80 -6.76
N LYS A 19 -4.89 -2.13 -6.65
CA LYS A 19 -3.74 -2.93 -6.23
C LYS A 19 -2.55 -2.74 -7.15
N ALA A 20 -2.75 -2.85 -8.47
CA ALA A 20 -1.69 -2.66 -9.45
C ALA A 20 -1.06 -1.26 -9.34
N ARG A 21 -1.90 -0.22 -9.16
CA ARG A 21 -1.42 1.14 -8.95
C ARG A 21 -0.62 1.29 -7.66
N ALA A 22 -1.14 0.75 -6.56
CA ALA A 22 -0.45 0.76 -5.27
C ALA A 22 0.91 0.04 -5.32
N THR A 23 1.02 -1.06 -6.07
CA THR A 23 2.29 -1.78 -6.27
C THR A 23 3.31 -0.94 -7.03
N LEU A 24 2.89 -0.20 -8.06
CA LEU A 24 3.79 0.71 -8.79
C LEU A 24 4.24 1.87 -7.90
N ASP A 25 3.28 2.50 -7.20
CA ASP A 25 3.53 3.64 -6.33
C ASP A 25 4.37 3.26 -5.10
N ALA A 26 4.45 1.98 -4.71
CA ALA A 26 5.26 1.51 -3.59
C ALA A 26 6.77 1.79 -3.76
N PHE A 27 7.29 1.68 -4.98
CA PHE A 27 8.71 1.98 -5.24
C PHE A 27 9.00 3.48 -5.06
N ASP A 28 8.15 4.33 -5.63
CA ASP A 28 8.25 5.78 -5.49
C ASP A 28 8.10 6.20 -4.03
N TYR A 29 7.17 5.58 -3.31
CA TYR A 29 6.96 5.80 -1.88
C TYR A 29 8.20 5.43 -1.07
N VAL A 30 8.78 4.25 -1.32
CA VAL A 30 10.02 3.81 -0.66
C VAL A 30 11.17 4.77 -0.98
N ALA A 31 11.35 5.15 -2.24
CA ALA A 31 12.41 6.05 -2.65
C ALA A 31 12.28 7.43 -1.98
N LEU A 32 11.07 7.99 -1.97
CA LEU A 32 10.77 9.27 -1.34
C LEU A 32 11.04 9.24 0.17
N MET A 33 10.52 8.22 0.85
CA MET A 33 10.67 8.09 2.30
C MET A 33 12.12 7.81 2.71
N ARG A 34 12.91 7.09 1.92
CA ARG A 34 14.35 6.93 2.18
C ARG A 34 15.12 8.26 2.18
N ILE A 35 14.66 9.22 1.39
CA ILE A 35 15.29 10.54 1.29
C ILE A 35 14.79 11.46 2.41
N LYS A 36 13.47 11.55 2.58
CA LYS A 36 12.86 12.52 3.52
C LYS A 36 12.86 12.03 4.97
N SER A 37 12.49 10.78 5.19
CA SER A 37 12.22 10.22 6.50
C SER A 37 12.58 8.73 6.57
N PRO A 38 13.86 8.36 6.41
CA PRO A 38 14.28 6.95 6.33
C PRO A 38 13.92 6.13 7.57
N GLN A 39 13.81 6.77 8.73
CA GLN A 39 13.36 6.15 9.98
C GLN A 39 11.90 5.70 9.97
N ASN A 40 11.07 6.33 9.13
CA ASN A 40 9.64 6.01 8.96
C ASN A 40 9.40 4.88 7.96
N LEU A 41 10.48 4.26 7.46
CA LEU A 41 10.46 3.16 6.53
C LEU A 41 11.13 1.90 7.10
N LYS A 42 11.27 1.83 8.42
CA LYS A 42 11.89 0.70 9.10
C LYS A 42 10.91 -0.46 9.21
N LEU A 43 11.41 -1.66 8.88
CA LEU A 43 10.77 -2.91 9.25
C LEU A 43 11.05 -3.15 10.73
N GLU A 44 9.99 -3.30 11.52
CA GLU A 44 10.10 -3.71 12.91
C GLU A 44 10.49 -5.18 13.01
N ARG A 45 10.95 -5.60 14.20
CA ARG A 45 11.47 -6.97 14.43
C ARG A 45 10.42 -8.08 14.20
N ASP A 46 9.15 -7.75 14.32
CA ASP A 46 8.00 -8.62 14.05
C ASP A 46 7.63 -8.67 12.55
N GLY A 47 8.37 -7.94 11.71
CA GLY A 47 8.10 -7.81 10.28
C GLY A 47 6.94 -6.85 9.98
N THR A 48 6.41 -6.13 10.97
CA THR A 48 5.45 -5.06 10.75
C THR A 48 6.17 -3.86 10.14
N LEU A 49 5.54 -3.26 9.13
CA LEU A 49 6.06 -2.03 8.56
C LEU A 49 5.40 -0.86 9.29
N SER A 50 6.18 -0.15 10.09
CA SER A 50 5.75 1.12 10.68
C SER A 50 5.92 2.22 9.65
N ILE A 51 4.93 2.38 8.77
CA ILE A 51 4.85 3.56 7.89
C ILE A 51 4.47 4.76 8.77
N ASN A 52 5.48 5.37 9.37
CA ASN A 52 5.28 6.54 10.24
C ASN A 52 5.43 7.84 9.44
N ALA A 53 5.05 7.85 8.17
CA ALA A 53 5.08 9.05 7.36
C ALA A 53 4.07 10.04 7.95
N LYS A 54 4.55 11.23 8.33
CA LYS A 54 3.63 12.36 8.51
C LYS A 54 2.83 12.46 7.21
N MET A 55 1.50 12.56 7.31
CA MET A 55 0.59 12.46 6.15
C MET A 55 1.02 13.35 4.97
N ASP A 56 1.70 14.47 5.25
CA ASP A 56 2.20 15.43 4.27
C ASP A 56 3.34 14.91 3.38
N GLU A 57 4.15 13.95 3.83
CA GLU A 57 5.32 13.50 3.06
C GLU A 57 4.94 12.54 1.93
N GLY A 58 3.92 11.71 2.16
CA GLY A 58 3.34 10.81 1.16
C GLY A 58 2.20 11.43 0.35
N GLY A 59 1.71 12.61 0.76
CA GLY A 59 0.59 13.33 0.16
C GLY A 59 0.60 13.34 -1.37
N PRO A 60 1.69 13.75 -2.03
CA PRO A 60 1.74 13.82 -3.49
C PRO A 60 1.58 12.46 -4.22
N ILE A 61 1.88 11.33 -3.57
CA ILE A 61 1.65 10.00 -4.14
C ILE A 61 0.17 9.63 -3.98
N PHE A 62 -0.40 9.91 -2.81
CA PHE A 62 -1.82 9.71 -2.52
C PHE A 62 -2.72 10.53 -3.45
N ASP A 63 -2.42 11.81 -3.64
CA ASP A 63 -3.18 12.72 -4.49
C ASP A 63 -3.12 12.28 -5.95
N ARG A 64 -1.93 11.94 -6.46
CA ARG A 64 -1.77 11.42 -7.83
C ARG A 64 -2.55 10.12 -8.07
N ALA A 65 -2.53 9.19 -7.11
CA ALA A 65 -3.29 7.95 -7.22
C ALA A 65 -4.80 8.24 -7.23
N ARG A 66 -5.27 9.09 -6.30
CA ARG A 66 -6.68 9.49 -6.18
C ARG A 66 -7.19 10.16 -7.45
N GLU A 67 -6.42 11.09 -8.02
CA GLU A 67 -6.77 11.76 -9.28
C GLU A 67 -6.77 10.79 -10.46
N ALA A 68 -5.73 9.94 -10.58
CA ALA A 68 -5.60 9.02 -11.72
C ALA A 68 -6.70 7.96 -11.78
N LEU A 69 -7.21 7.52 -10.62
CA LEU A 69 -8.19 6.45 -10.52
C LEU A 69 -9.61 6.93 -10.15
N HIS A 70 -9.76 8.23 -9.88
CA HIS A 70 -10.99 8.84 -9.35
C HIS A 70 -11.53 8.10 -8.11
N MET A 71 -10.64 7.77 -7.17
CA MET A 71 -10.98 6.93 -6.03
C MET A 71 -11.90 7.64 -5.03
N ASP A 72 -12.89 6.90 -4.53
CA ASP A 72 -13.66 7.29 -3.37
C ASP A 72 -12.91 7.03 -2.04
N SER A 73 -13.55 7.33 -0.90
CA SER A 73 -12.93 7.18 0.42
C SER A 73 -12.69 5.72 0.83
N ASN A 74 -13.51 4.77 0.36
CA ASN A 74 -13.33 3.35 0.63
C ASN A 74 -12.23 2.77 -0.25
N GLU A 75 -12.23 3.12 -1.55
CA GLU A 75 -11.17 2.75 -2.49
C GLU A 75 -9.81 3.28 -2.05
N MET A 76 -9.76 4.49 -1.47
CA MET A 76 -8.52 5.04 -0.90
C MET A 76 -8.01 4.22 0.30
N ARG A 77 -8.90 3.70 1.15
CA ARG A 77 -8.50 2.79 2.25
C ARG A 77 -7.93 1.49 1.70
N VAL A 78 -8.58 0.92 0.67
CA VAL A 78 -8.10 -0.29 -0.03
C VAL A 78 -6.74 -0.04 -0.67
N TYR A 79 -6.56 1.10 -1.34
CA TYR A 79 -5.29 1.53 -1.91
C TYR A 79 -4.17 1.60 -0.86
N ILE A 80 -4.42 2.24 0.28
CA ILE A 80 -3.43 2.37 1.37
C ILE A 80 -3.02 1.00 1.90
N LEU A 81 -3.96 0.06 2.06
CA LEU A 81 -3.67 -1.30 2.50
C LEU A 81 -2.80 -2.07 1.50
N PHE A 82 -3.10 -1.97 0.20
CA PHE A 82 -2.27 -2.57 -0.84
C PHE A 82 -0.90 -1.90 -0.93
N LEU A 83 -0.82 -0.58 -0.79
CA LEU A 83 0.44 0.16 -0.81
C LEU A 83 1.33 -0.28 0.35
N ALA A 84 0.80 -0.37 1.57
CA ALA A 84 1.56 -0.83 2.74
C ALA A 84 2.12 -2.25 2.54
N SER A 85 1.31 -3.13 1.95
CA SER A 85 1.72 -4.51 1.64
C SER A 85 2.84 -4.54 0.59
N ALA A 86 2.69 -3.78 -0.49
CA ALA A 86 3.69 -3.69 -1.55
C ALA A 86 5.00 -3.02 -1.07
N VAL A 87 4.93 -1.98 -0.24
CA VAL A 87 6.10 -1.34 0.37
C VAL A 87 6.88 -2.34 1.23
N LYS A 88 6.17 -3.17 2.01
CA LYS A 88 6.79 -4.25 2.79
C LYS A 88 7.50 -5.25 1.88
N GLU A 89 6.88 -5.67 0.78
CA GLU A 89 7.52 -6.55 -0.21
C GLU A 89 8.79 -5.92 -0.79
N VAL A 90 8.73 -4.67 -1.26
CA VAL A 90 9.89 -3.95 -1.80
C VAL A 90 11.05 -3.88 -0.80
N LEU A 91 10.74 -3.73 0.49
CA LEU A 91 11.74 -3.70 1.55
C LEU A 91 12.37 -5.05 1.83
N LEU A 92 11.55 -6.11 1.87
CA LEU A 92 12.02 -7.47 2.12
C LEU A 92 12.80 -8.04 0.92
N SER A 93 12.41 -7.70 -0.31
CA SER A 93 13.08 -8.16 -1.53
C SER A 93 14.50 -7.60 -1.70
N LYS A 94 14.87 -6.53 -0.98
CA LYS A 94 16.26 -6.01 -0.96
C LYS A 94 17.15 -6.66 0.11
N THR A 95 16.66 -7.66 0.85
CA THR A 95 17.43 -8.42 1.86
C THR A 95 18.12 -9.65 1.27
N GLN A 96 18.08 -9.86 -0.06
CA GLN A 96 18.89 -10.88 -0.74
C GLN A 96 19.99 -10.20 -1.56
N VAL A 97 21.14 -9.96 -0.91
CA VAL A 97 22.45 -9.80 -1.55
C VAL A 97 23.44 -10.64 -0.76
#